data_AF-A0A957J543-F1
#
_entry.id   AF-A0A957J543-F1
#
_cell.length_a   1.000
_cell.length_b   1.000
_cell.length_c   1.000
_cell.angle_alpha   90.00
_cell.angle_beta   90.00
_cell.angle_gamma   90.00
#
_symmetry.space_group_name_H-M   'P 1'
#
loop_
_entity.id
_entity.type
_entity.pdbx_description
1 polymer ?
#
loop_
_entity_poly.entity_id
_entity_poly.type
_entity_poly.pdbx_seq_one_letter_code
_entity_poly.pdbx_strand_id
1 'polypeptide(L)' 'GILGAVLAAPVIASLKLVSVYAWRKMFDLYPFPEPEKIPPPRRSLREQGKNLIAKFRQLIKRR' A
#
# COMPACT_ATOMS: atom_id res chain seq x y z
N GLY A 1 -21.63 -12.33 17.22
CA GLY A 1 -20.72 -13.49 17.32
C GLY A 1 -19.63 -13.42 16.27
N ILE A 2 -18.54 -14.18 16.42
CA ILE A 2 -17.34 -14.11 15.56
C ILE A 2 -17.68 -14.30 14.07
N LEU A 3 -18.60 -15.22 13.74
CA LEU A 3 -19.06 -15.44 12.37
C LEU A 3 -19.67 -14.19 11.73
N GLY A 4 -20.48 -13.43 12.48
CA GLY A 4 -21.06 -12.19 11.99
C GLY A 4 -20.01 -11.11 11.75
N ALA A 5 -18.95 -11.06 12.56
CA ALA A 5 -17.85 -10.10 12.36
C ALA A 5 -17.02 -10.43 11.10
N VAL A 6 -16.77 -11.72 10.85
CA VAL A 6 -16.06 -12.16 9.63
C VAL A 6 -16.88 -11.87 8.38
N LEU A 7 -18.19 -12.14 8.43
CA LEU A 7 -19.09 -11.86 7.31
C LEU A 7 -19.36 -10.35 7.12
N ALA A 8 -19.24 -9.54 8.18
CA ALA A 8 -19.41 -8.10 8.07
C ALA A 8 -18.36 -7.46 7.17
N ALA A 9 -17.12 -7.99 7.11
CA ALA A 9 -16.06 -7.43 6.28
C ALA A 9 -16.44 -7.32 4.78
N PRO A 10 -16.83 -8.40 4.07
CA PRO A 10 -17.24 -8.31 2.67
C PRO A 10 -18.54 -7.54 2.46
N VAL A 11 -19.48 -7.59 3.43
CA VAL A 11 -20.74 -6.84 3.36
C VAL A 11 -20.49 -5.34 3.42
N ILE A 12 -19.66 -4.88 4.37
CA ILE A 12 -19.27 -3.47 4.50
C ILE A 12 -18.48 -3.02 3.27
N ALA A 13 -17.60 -3.87 2.74
CA ALA A 13 -16.87 -3.57 1.51
C ALA A 13 -17.81 -3.36 0.31
N SER A 14 -18.81 -4.22 0.16
CA SER A 14 -19.82 -4.12 -0.91
C SER A 14 -20.67 -2.87 -0.74
N LEU A 15 -21.12 -2.58 0.47
CA LEU A 15 -21.90 -1.38 0.78
C LEU A 15 -21.09 -0.12 0.48
N LYS A 16 -19.82 -0.05 0.91
CA LYS A 16 -18.93 1.07 0.62
C LYS A 16 -18.75 1.29 -0.88
N LEU A 17 -18.58 0.22 -1.65
CA LEU A 17 -18.41 0.31 -3.10
C LEU A 17 -19.66 0.88 -3.77
N VAL A 18 -20.85 0.38 -3.41
CA VAL A 18 -22.13 0.89 -3.93
C VAL A 18 -22.37 2.33 -3.49
N SER A 19 -22.14 2.68 -2.23
CA SER A 19 -22.31 4.04 -1.72
C SER A 19 -21.38 5.05 -2.40
N VAL A 20 -20.10 4.72 -2.58
CA VAL A 20 -19.14 5.60 -3.27
C VAL A 20 -19.52 5.77 -4.74
N TYR A 21 -19.92 4.69 -5.42
CA TYR A 21 -20.40 4.77 -6.79
C TYR A 21 -21.64 5.66 -6.92
N ALA A 22 -22.65 5.41 -6.09
CA ALA A 22 -23.89 6.17 -6.10
C ALA A 22 -23.64 7.65 -5.82
N TRP A 23 -22.83 7.97 -4.81
CA TRP A 23 -22.46 9.34 -4.49
C TRP A 23 -21.73 10.00 -5.68
N ARG A 24 -20.69 9.36 -6.22
CA ARG A 24 -19.98 9.91 -7.39
C ARG A 24 -20.89 10.11 -8.59
N LYS A 25 -21.80 9.17 -8.85
CA LYS A 25 -22.75 9.26 -9.95
C LYS A 25 -23.75 10.40 -9.78
N MET A 26 -24.19 10.67 -8.55
CA MET A 26 -25.08 11.80 -8.25
C MET A 26 -24.40 13.17 -8.43
N PHE A 27 -23.10 13.25 -8.19
CA PHE A 27 -22.30 14.48 -8.38
C PHE A 27 -21.63 14.56 -9.75
N ASP A 28 -21.97 13.66 -10.69
CA ASP A 28 -21.36 13.51 -12.02
C ASP A 28 -19.82 13.44 -12.01
N LEU A 29 -19.27 12.94 -10.89
CA LEU A 29 -17.84 12.75 -10.69
C LEU A 29 -17.41 11.42 -11.32
N TYR A 30 -16.17 11.39 -11.83
CA TYR A 30 -15.59 10.19 -12.39
C TYR A 30 -15.60 9.06 -11.33
N PRO A 31 -16.23 7.90 -11.61
CA PRO A 31 -16.57 6.90 -10.59
C PRO A 31 -15.35 6.19 -9.99
N PHE A 32 -14.22 6.14 -10.70
CA PHE A 32 -13.03 5.43 -10.27
C PHE A 32 -11.94 6.42 -9.84
N PRO A 33 -11.34 6.29 -8.64
CA PRO A 33 -10.20 7.13 -8.31
C PRO A 33 -9.04 6.82 -9.27
N GLU A 34 -8.24 7.82 -9.63
CA GLU A 34 -6.98 7.56 -10.31
C GLU A 34 -6.14 6.60 -9.46
N PRO A 35 -5.46 5.61 -10.07
CA PRO A 35 -4.62 4.68 -9.33
C PRO A 35 -3.62 5.49 -8.50
N GLU A 36 -3.65 5.29 -7.18
CA GLU A 36 -2.66 5.89 -6.29
C GLU A 36 -1.28 5.54 -6.84
N LYS A 37 -0.47 6.57 -7.12
CA LYS A 37 0.91 6.38 -7.55
C LYS A 37 1.63 5.70 -6.41
N ILE A 38 1.75 4.37 -6.49
CA ILE A 38 2.47 3.56 -5.51
C ILE A 38 3.88 4.17 -5.44
N PRO A 39 4.27 4.77 -4.30
CA PRO A 39 5.60 5.34 -4.20
C PRO A 39 6.62 4.25 -4.49
N PRO A 40 7.73 4.57 -5.17
CA PRO A 40 8.72 3.55 -5.51
C PRO A 40 9.10 2.77 -4.25
N PRO A 41 9.24 1.44 -4.34
CA PRO A 41 9.51 0.59 -3.19
C PRO A 41 10.70 1.16 -2.43
N ARG A 42 10.50 1.51 -1.14
CA ARG A 42 11.58 2.02 -0.29
C ARG A 42 12.70 0.97 -0.30
N ARG A 43 13.91 1.38 -0.69
CA ARG A 43 15.12 0.54 -0.73
C ARG A 43 15.14 -0.41 0.46
N SER A 44 15.17 -1.71 0.17
CA SER A 44 15.02 -2.74 1.20
C SER A 44 16.07 -2.56 2.30
N LEU A 45 15.70 -2.78 3.57
CA LEU A 45 16.64 -2.72 4.70
C LEU A 45 17.86 -3.64 4.47
N ARG A 46 17.66 -4.72 3.71
CA ARG A 46 18.72 -5.64 3.27
C ARG A 46 19.71 -5.00 2.30
N GLU A 47 19.25 -4.19 1.35
CA GLU A 47 20.12 -3.45 0.43
C GLU A 47 20.92 -2.35 1.14
N GLN A 48 20.31 -1.69 2.12
CA GLN A 48 21.01 -0.71 2.95
C GLN A 48 22.15 -1.37 3.75
N GLY A 49 21.89 -2.54 4.34
CA GLY A 49 22.91 -3.33 5.06
C GLY A 49 24.07 -3.79 4.16
N LYS A 50 23.79 -4.24 2.93
CA LYS A 50 24.83 -4.65 1.97
C LYS A 50 25.76 -3.50 1.60
N ASN A 51 25.22 -2.30 1.39
CA ASN A 51 26.00 -1.11 1.04
C ASN A 51 26.88 -0.62 2.21
N LEU A 52 26.39 -0.75 3.45
CA LEU A 52 27.15 -0.46 4.67
C LEU A 52 28.33 -1.43 4.83
N ILE A 53 28.11 -2.73 4.67
CA ILE A 53 29.15 -3.76 4.77
C ILE A 53 30.19 -3.62 3.66
N ALA A 54 29.75 -3.34 2.43
CA ALA A 54 30.65 -3.11 1.30
C ALA A 54 31.57 -1.89 1.55
N LYS A 55 30.99 -0.79 2.07
CA LYS A 55 31.76 0.42 2.43
C LYS A 55 32.74 0.15 3.58
N PHE A 56 32.31 -0.61 4.59
CA PHE A 56 33.16 -0.99 5.72
C PHE A 56 34.32 -1.91 5.28
N ARG A 57 34.05 -2.87 4.40
CA ARG A 57 35.07 -3.74 3.80
C ARG A 57 36.10 -2.93 3.00
N GLN A 58 35.67 -1.92 2.25
CA GLN A 58 36.59 -1.05 1.52
C GLN A 58 37.48 -0.21 2.45
N LEU A 59 36.95 0.24 3.58
CA LEU A 59 37.71 0.97 4.60
C LEU A 59 38.80 0.10 5.26
N ILE A 60 38.49 -1.16 5.57
CA ILE A 60 39.46 -2.09 6.18
C ILE A 60 40.56 -2.51 5.19
N LYS A 61 40.24 -2.67 3.91
CA LYS A 61 41.21 -3.10 2.88
C LYS A 61 42.28 -2.03 2.55
N ARG A 62 42.08 -0.78 2.96
CA ARG A 62 42.99 0.34 2.70
C ARG A 62 44.03 0.60 3.82
N ARG A 63 44.01 -0.19 4.89
CA ARG A 63 45.02 -0.15 5.96
C ARG A 63 45.87 -1.41 5.91
#